data_AF-Q4JUU4-F1
#
_entry.id   AF-Q4JUU4-F1
#
_cell.length_a   1.000
_cell.length_b   1.000
_cell.length_c   1.000
_cell.angle_alpha   90.00
_cell.angle_beta   90.00
_cell.angle_gamma   90.00
#
_symmetry.space_group_name_H-M   'P 1'
#
loop_
_entity.id
_entity.type
_entity.pdbx_description
1 polymer ?
#
loop_
_entity_poly.entity_id
_entity_poly.type
_entity_poly.pdbx_seq_one_letter_code
_entity_poly.pdbx_strand_id
1 'polypeptide(L)'
;MQWDAPRVTCVAESYNKFDTDTADLLPIKIELLRYQLFENGMLTLDTESYQKVKISGMPKLEAGNKEAIEPLQQTFTLDEHIAKGGPNSRKVFADLRERILGLDQEMQVEPKKLYVAFKMTRNVVAVVVQKPKLWLFLNVKTGTLDDPEGLAQDLEAPVKIGHWGNGDYRVEITSQTDLDYVMTLVKQSYEMNR
;
A
#
# COMPACT_ATOMS: atom_id res chain seq x y z
N MET A 1 -7.06 2.17 -11.47
CA MET A 1 -5.79 2.90 -11.69
C MET A 1 -5.90 4.25 -11.00
N GLN A 2 -4.95 4.60 -10.13
CA GLN A 2 -4.85 5.94 -9.53
C GLN A 2 -4.09 6.84 -10.51
N TRP A 3 -4.81 7.64 -11.30
CA TRP A 3 -4.22 8.62 -12.23
C TRP A 3 -3.68 9.86 -11.51
N ASP A 4 -4.01 10.02 -10.22
CA ASP A 4 -3.61 11.12 -9.35
C ASP A 4 -2.25 10.94 -8.68
N ALA A 5 -1.56 9.82 -8.97
CA ALA A 5 -0.19 9.55 -8.54
C ALA A 5 0.59 8.83 -9.67
N PRO A 6 0.92 9.54 -10.78
CA PRO A 6 1.55 8.93 -11.95
C PRO A 6 2.96 8.46 -11.64
N ARG A 7 3.24 7.15 -11.73
CA ARG A 7 4.59 6.60 -11.50
C ARG A 7 5.51 6.84 -12.70
N VAL A 8 6.78 7.17 -12.45
CA VAL A 8 7.83 7.21 -13.48
C VAL A 8 8.76 6.02 -13.26
N THR A 9 8.98 5.24 -14.31
CA THR A 9 9.93 4.12 -14.29
C THR A 9 10.96 4.34 -15.38
N CYS A 10 12.23 4.48 -15.00
CA CYS A 10 13.34 4.48 -15.94
C CYS A 10 13.83 3.03 -16.09
N VAL A 11 14.15 2.62 -17.32
CA VAL A 11 14.66 1.29 -17.63
C VAL A 11 15.97 1.44 -18.41
N ALA A 12 17.07 0.91 -17.89
CA ALA A 12 18.39 1.01 -18.49
C ALA A 12 19.24 -0.24 -18.18
N GLU A 13 20.32 -0.46 -18.92
CA GLU A 13 21.24 -1.58 -18.66
C GLU A 13 22.10 -1.32 -17.42
N SER A 14 22.38 -0.05 -17.12
CA SER A 14 23.06 0.40 -15.91
C SER A 14 22.74 1.87 -15.62
N TYR A 15 22.97 2.28 -14.37
CA TYR A 15 22.88 3.67 -13.91
C TYR A 15 24.20 4.07 -13.28
N ASN A 16 24.67 5.28 -13.58
CA ASN A 16 25.80 5.87 -12.88
C ASN A 16 25.29 6.68 -11.67
N LYS A 17 26.23 7.16 -10.83
CA LYS A 17 25.90 7.94 -9.64
C LYS A 17 25.13 9.24 -9.94
N PHE A 18 25.43 9.90 -11.06
CA PHE A 18 24.73 11.10 -11.47
C PHE A 18 23.25 10.80 -11.78
N ASP A 19 22.96 9.67 -12.43
CA ASP A 19 21.59 9.25 -12.74
C ASP A 19 20.79 8.98 -11.45
N THR A 20 21.40 8.27 -10.48
CA THR A 20 20.77 7.99 -9.19
C THR A 20 20.57 9.25 -8.34
N ASP A 21 21.57 10.14 -8.29
CA ASP A 21 21.49 11.40 -7.55
C ASP A 21 20.42 12.32 -8.17
N THR A 22 20.32 12.35 -9.50
CA THR A 22 19.29 13.14 -10.23
C THR A 22 17.89 12.63 -9.96
N ALA A 23 17.69 11.30 -9.92
CA ALA A 23 16.40 10.71 -9.60
C ALA A 23 15.93 11.10 -8.18
N ASP A 24 16.86 11.25 -7.23
CA ASP A 24 16.57 11.66 -5.85
C ASP A 24 16.28 13.17 -5.69
N LEU A 25 16.75 14.01 -6.61
CA LEU A 25 16.51 15.46 -6.58
C LEU A 25 15.11 15.85 -7.05
N LEU A 26 14.45 14.99 -7.81
CA LEU A 26 13.14 15.28 -8.37
C LEU A 26 12.05 15.06 -7.31
N PRO A 27 11.06 15.96 -7.19
CA PRO A 27 9.95 15.84 -6.24
C PRO A 27 8.89 14.83 -6.71
N ILE A 28 9.32 13.74 -7.35
CA ILE A 28 8.50 12.64 -7.86
C ILE A 28 9.18 11.30 -7.58
N LYS A 29 8.38 10.27 -7.29
CA LYS A 29 8.85 8.89 -7.17
C LYS A 29 9.25 8.37 -8.55
N ILE A 30 10.55 8.19 -8.74
CA ILE A 30 11.15 7.53 -9.90
C ILE A 30 11.64 6.14 -9.46
N GLU A 31 11.20 5.10 -10.16
CA GLU A 31 11.71 3.74 -10.00
C GLU A 31 12.76 3.48 -11.09
N LEU A 32 13.96 3.04 -10.69
CA LEU A 32 15.02 2.65 -11.62
C LEU A 32 15.02 1.13 -11.75
N LEU A 33 14.72 0.64 -12.96
CA LEU A 33 14.85 -0.78 -13.30
C LEU A 33 16.10 -0.98 -14.14
N ARG A 34 16.89 -1.98 -13.77
CA ARG A 34 18.01 -2.47 -14.56
C ARG A 34 17.56 -3.66 -15.39
N TYR A 35 17.81 -3.62 -16.70
CA TYR A 35 17.57 -4.78 -17.56
C TYR A 35 18.87 -5.52 -17.87
N GLN A 36 18.78 -6.84 -18.02
CA GLN A 36 19.87 -7.67 -18.55
C GLN A 36 19.31 -8.58 -19.64
N LEU A 37 19.87 -8.48 -20.85
CA LEU A 37 19.52 -9.31 -21.99
C LEU A 37 20.57 -10.41 -22.18
N PHE A 38 20.12 -11.65 -22.16
CA PHE A 38 20.96 -12.83 -22.35
C PHE A 38 21.00 -13.24 -23.84
N GLU A 39 22.07 -13.94 -24.25
CA GLU A 39 22.25 -14.38 -25.63
C GLU A 39 21.10 -15.27 -26.16
N ASN A 40 20.40 -15.97 -25.25
CA ASN A 40 19.23 -16.78 -25.56
C ASN A 40 17.92 -15.96 -25.72
N GLY A 41 18.01 -14.63 -25.68
CA GLY A 41 16.85 -13.73 -25.80
C GLY A 41 16.05 -13.55 -24.51
N MET A 42 16.51 -14.10 -23.38
CA MET A 42 15.87 -13.87 -22.08
C MET A 42 16.19 -12.45 -21.57
N LEU A 43 15.19 -11.77 -21.01
CA LEU A 43 15.34 -10.44 -20.39
C LEU A 43 15.01 -10.57 -18.90
N THR A 44 15.89 -10.09 -18.03
CA THR A 44 15.56 -9.87 -16.61
C THR A 44 15.41 -8.38 -16.33
N LEU A 45 14.56 -8.05 -15.35
CA LEU A 45 14.35 -6.69 -14.86
C LEU A 45 14.50 -6.71 -13.34
N ASP A 46 15.53 -6.06 -12.84
CA ASP A 46 15.81 -5.92 -11.42
C ASP A 46 15.54 -4.48 -10.97
N THR A 47 14.90 -4.31 -9.81
CA THR A 47 14.78 -2.99 -9.19
C THR A 47 16.11 -2.63 -8.53
N GLU A 48 16.68 -1.48 -8.88
CA GLU A 48 17.89 -0.99 -8.23
C GLU A 48 17.54 -0.41 -6.85
N SER A 49 18.00 -1.06 -5.78
CA SER A 49 17.92 -0.54 -4.41
C SER A 49 19.19 0.24 -4.08
N TYR A 50 19.26 1.52 -4.45
CA TYR A 50 20.38 2.38 -4.04
C TYR A 50 20.18 2.88 -2.60
N GLN A 51 21.27 2.93 -1.83
CA GLN A 51 21.25 3.56 -0.52
C GLN A 51 21.16 5.07 -0.70
N LYS A 52 20.11 5.69 -0.13
CA LYS A 52 20.02 7.15 0.02
C LYS A 52 21.17 7.64 0.88
N VAL A 53 22.29 7.98 0.26
CA VAL A 53 23.34 8.71 0.95
C VAL A 53 22.84 10.15 1.07
N LYS A 54 22.45 10.57 2.29
CA LYS A 54 22.19 11.99 2.55
C LYS A 54 23.49 12.75 2.31
N ILE A 55 23.65 13.34 1.11
CA ILE A 55 24.79 14.20 0.83
C ILE A 55 24.53 15.54 1.53
N SER A 56 25.16 15.72 2.69
CA SER A 56 25.28 17.01 3.35
C SER A 56 26.15 17.92 2.48
N GLY A 57 25.59 19.03 1.98
CA GLY A 57 26.38 20.13 1.39
C GLY A 57 26.23 20.40 -0.10
N MET A 58 25.27 19.78 -0.82
CA MET A 58 24.96 20.22 -2.19
C MET A 58 24.17 21.55 -2.17
N PRO A 59 24.38 22.46 -3.14
CA PRO A 59 23.60 23.68 -3.23
C PRO A 59 22.14 23.29 -3.41
N LYS A 60 21.25 23.78 -2.54
CA LYS A 60 19.82 23.81 -2.86
C LYS A 60 19.73 24.55 -4.19
N LEU A 61 19.18 23.90 -5.22
CA LEU A 61 18.67 24.61 -6.39
C LEU A 61 17.69 25.66 -5.84
N GLU A 62 18.11 26.93 -5.86
CA GLU A 62 17.21 28.01 -5.51
C GLU A 62 16.16 28.06 -6.60
N ALA A 63 14.98 27.55 -6.27
CA ALA A 63 13.80 27.68 -7.09
C ALA A 63 13.53 29.18 -7.30
N GLY A 64 13.92 29.68 -8.48
CA GLY A 64 13.43 30.95 -9.00
C GLY A 64 11.91 30.92 -9.02
N ASN A 65 11.29 31.96 -8.44
CA ASN A 65 9.86 32.11 -8.18
C ASN A 65 9.20 30.97 -7.39
N LYS A 66 8.88 31.26 -6.13
CA LYS A 66 8.00 30.50 -5.25
C LYS A 66 6.52 30.62 -5.69
N GLU A 67 6.21 30.26 -6.93
CA GLU A 67 4.88 29.68 -7.15
C GLU A 67 4.94 28.29 -6.52
N ALA A 68 4.00 27.99 -5.62
CA ALA A 68 3.94 26.70 -4.96
C ALA A 68 3.82 25.63 -6.05
N ILE A 69 4.93 24.93 -6.34
CA ILE A 69 4.91 23.77 -7.23
C ILE A 69 4.01 22.77 -6.52
N GLU A 70 2.78 22.61 -7.00
CA GLU A 70 1.91 21.56 -6.51
C GLU A 70 2.66 20.23 -6.69
N PRO A 71 2.72 19.38 -5.65
CA PRO A 71 3.43 18.12 -5.77
C PRO A 71 2.81 17.31 -6.91
N LEU A 72 3.61 17.03 -7.94
CA LEU A 72 3.22 16.27 -9.14
C LEU A 72 2.71 14.85 -8.83
N GLN A 73 2.99 14.35 -7.61
CA GLN A 73 2.42 13.14 -7.05
C GLN A 73 1.94 13.41 -5.61
N GLN A 74 0.68 13.11 -5.33
CA GLN A 74 0.23 13.00 -3.95
C GLN A 74 0.79 11.71 -3.34
N THR A 75 1.69 11.86 -2.39
CA THR A 75 2.14 10.77 -1.52
C THR A 75 1.27 10.74 -0.27
N PHE A 76 0.83 9.55 0.13
CA PHE A 76 0.08 9.35 1.37
C PHE A 76 0.98 8.67 2.39
N THR A 77 0.87 9.08 3.64
CA THR A 77 1.62 8.44 4.73
C THR A 77 0.73 7.55 5.58
N LEU A 78 1.33 6.56 6.23
CA LEU A 78 0.61 5.72 7.17
C LEU A 78 0.06 6.55 8.35
N ASP A 79 0.87 7.50 8.84
CA ASP A 79 0.52 8.38 9.94
C ASP A 79 -0.70 9.25 9.64
N GLU A 80 -0.83 9.76 8.40
CA GLU A 80 -2.03 10.50 7.95
C GLU A 80 -3.31 9.66 8.06
N HIS A 81 -3.24 8.37 7.75
CA HIS A 81 -4.40 7.48 7.89
C HIS A 81 -4.69 7.18 9.35
N ILE A 82 -3.67 6.86 10.14
CA ILE A 82 -3.81 6.59 11.58
C ILE A 82 -4.40 7.81 12.31
N ALA A 83 -3.99 9.03 11.92
CA ALA A 83 -4.47 10.28 12.51
C ALA A 83 -5.98 10.52 12.34
N LYS A 84 -6.62 9.90 11.34
CA LYS A 84 -8.10 9.94 11.16
C LYS A 84 -8.84 9.18 12.26
N GLY A 85 -8.15 8.25 12.94
CA GLY A 85 -8.69 7.44 14.02
C GLY A 85 -8.71 8.13 15.38
N GLY A 86 -9.70 7.78 16.21
CA GLY A 86 -9.69 8.06 17.64
C GLY A 86 -8.77 7.11 18.42
N PRO A 87 -8.54 7.35 19.72
CA PRO A 87 -7.61 6.54 20.54
C PRO A 87 -7.83 5.03 20.42
N ASN A 88 -9.07 4.57 20.51
CA ASN A 88 -9.42 3.15 20.42
C ASN A 88 -9.13 2.58 19.03
N SER A 89 -9.60 3.24 17.96
CA SER A 89 -9.35 2.78 16.58
C SER A 89 -7.86 2.73 16.24
N ARG A 90 -7.05 3.65 16.77
CA ARG A 90 -5.59 3.65 16.59
C ARG A 90 -4.92 2.47 17.29
N LYS A 91 -5.37 2.14 18.51
CA LYS A 91 -4.90 0.95 19.23
C LYS A 91 -5.26 -0.33 18.49
N VAL A 92 -6.51 -0.46 18.06
CA VAL A 92 -6.99 -1.59 17.26
C VAL A 92 -6.22 -1.71 15.94
N PHE A 93 -5.95 -0.59 15.27
CA PHE A 93 -5.15 -0.59 14.04
C PHE A 93 -3.72 -1.08 14.27
N ALA A 94 -3.09 -0.68 15.38
CA ALA A 94 -1.73 -1.12 15.70
C ALA A 94 -1.66 -2.65 15.92
N ASP A 95 -2.58 -3.20 16.70
CA ASP A 95 -2.68 -4.65 16.97
C ASP A 95 -2.98 -5.44 15.68
N LEU A 96 -3.99 -5.00 14.92
CA LEU A 96 -4.32 -5.60 13.63
C LEU A 96 -3.13 -5.55 12.66
N ARG A 97 -2.44 -4.41 12.56
CA ARG A 97 -1.27 -4.26 11.67
C ARG A 97 -0.17 -5.25 12.04
N GLU A 98 0.15 -5.40 13.32
CA GLU A 98 1.16 -6.35 13.79
C GLU A 98 0.80 -7.78 13.39
N ARG A 99 -0.45 -8.17 13.64
CA ARG A 99 -0.96 -9.51 13.30
C ARG A 99 -0.94 -9.79 11.80
N ILE A 100 -1.34 -8.83 10.96
CA ILE A 100 -1.31 -8.99 9.49
C ILE A 100 0.12 -9.11 8.97
N LEU A 101 1.04 -8.27 9.47
CA LEU A 101 2.45 -8.33 9.09
C LEU A 101 3.12 -9.62 9.58
N GLY A 102 2.62 -10.21 10.68
CA GLY A 102 3.07 -11.50 11.18
C GLY A 102 2.64 -12.70 10.32
N LEU A 103 1.75 -12.53 9.34
CA LEU A 103 1.35 -13.63 8.46
C LEU A 103 2.45 -14.03 7.47
N ASP A 104 3.23 -13.06 6.99
CA ASP A 104 4.27 -13.29 5.97
C ASP A 104 5.36 -12.22 6.02
N GLN A 105 6.63 -12.62 5.84
CA GLN A 105 7.76 -11.70 5.82
C GLN A 105 7.75 -10.76 4.60
N GLU A 106 7.12 -11.17 3.50
CA GLU A 106 6.99 -10.36 2.29
C GLU A 106 5.78 -9.41 2.34
N MET A 107 4.99 -9.42 3.41
CA MET A 107 3.82 -8.56 3.56
C MET A 107 4.23 -7.09 3.61
N GLN A 108 3.72 -6.29 2.68
CA GLN A 108 3.98 -4.86 2.56
C GLN A 108 2.77 -4.04 3.02
N VAL A 109 3.06 -2.89 3.63
CA VAL A 109 2.06 -1.87 3.99
C VAL A 109 2.20 -0.69 3.04
N GLU A 110 1.16 -0.42 2.25
CA GLU A 110 1.15 0.64 1.25
C GLU A 110 -0.01 1.62 1.50
N PRO A 111 0.26 2.83 2.02
CA PRO A 111 -0.75 3.88 2.13
C PRO A 111 -1.22 4.33 0.75
N LYS A 112 -2.52 4.20 0.48
CA LYS A 112 -3.20 4.75 -0.70
C LYS A 112 -3.95 6.02 -0.32
N LYS A 113 -4.63 6.65 -1.27
CA LYS A 113 -5.37 7.89 -1.00
C LYS A 113 -6.41 7.77 0.12
N LEU A 114 -7.13 6.65 0.14
CA LEU A 114 -8.30 6.48 1.00
C LEU A 114 -8.19 5.34 2.01
N TYR A 115 -7.19 4.48 1.86
CA TYR A 115 -7.00 3.30 2.70
C TYR A 115 -5.53 2.92 2.80
N VAL A 116 -5.20 2.06 3.75
CA VAL A 116 -3.90 1.41 3.87
C VAL A 116 -4.02 0.00 3.31
N ALA A 117 -3.24 -0.34 2.30
CA ALA A 117 -3.22 -1.68 1.72
C ALA A 117 -2.19 -2.55 2.45
N PHE A 118 -2.59 -3.76 2.80
CA PHE A 118 -1.68 -4.86 3.14
C PHE A 118 -1.65 -5.79 1.94
N LYS A 119 -0.46 -6.00 1.38
CA LYS A 119 -0.31 -6.67 0.09
C LYS A 119 1.01 -7.42 -0.01
N MET A 120 1.03 -8.39 -0.89
CA MET A 120 2.24 -8.98 -1.46
C MET A 120 2.22 -8.67 -2.96
N THR A 121 2.28 -9.71 -3.81
CA THR A 121 2.00 -9.60 -5.25
C THR A 121 0.61 -9.01 -5.49
N ARG A 122 -0.39 -9.44 -4.72
CA ARG A 122 -1.77 -8.94 -4.75
C ARG A 122 -2.16 -8.31 -3.42
N ASN A 123 -3.19 -7.48 -3.44
CA ASN A 123 -3.78 -6.96 -2.22
C ASN A 123 -4.39 -8.10 -1.41
N VAL A 124 -4.09 -8.16 -0.11
CA VAL A 124 -4.69 -9.11 0.81
C VAL A 124 -5.85 -8.46 1.53
N VAL A 125 -5.62 -7.29 2.12
CA VAL A 125 -6.65 -6.55 2.83
C VAL A 125 -6.41 -5.05 2.71
N ALA A 126 -7.48 -4.29 2.55
CA ALA A 126 -7.44 -2.83 2.63
C ALA A 126 -8.10 -2.36 3.94
N VAL A 127 -7.47 -1.42 4.64
CA VAL A 127 -7.96 -0.90 5.92
C VAL A 127 -8.24 0.59 5.80
N VAL A 128 -9.46 1.00 6.15
CA VAL A 128 -9.85 2.40 6.30
C VAL A 128 -10.00 2.71 7.78
N VAL A 129 -9.20 3.66 8.26
CA VAL A 129 -9.25 4.11 9.65
C VAL A 129 -10.27 5.25 9.80
N GLN A 130 -11.20 5.12 10.74
CA GLN A 130 -12.17 6.15 11.10
C GLN A 130 -12.17 6.39 12.61
N LYS A 131 -12.74 7.52 13.06
CA LYS A 131 -12.73 7.90 14.49
C LYS A 131 -13.18 6.78 15.45
N PRO A 132 -14.33 6.10 15.22
CA PRO A 132 -14.81 5.08 16.16
C PRO A 132 -14.41 3.64 15.77
N LYS A 133 -13.92 3.41 14.54
CA LYS A 133 -13.84 2.07 13.96
C LYS A 133 -12.86 1.97 12.80
N LEU A 134 -12.57 0.74 12.39
CA LEU A 134 -11.90 0.41 11.15
C LEU A 134 -12.87 -0.29 10.22
N TRP A 135 -12.72 -0.06 8.91
CA TRP A 135 -13.28 -0.93 7.90
C TRP A 135 -12.16 -1.76 7.27
N LEU A 136 -12.32 -3.07 7.28
CA LEU A 136 -11.48 -3.98 6.51
C LEU A 136 -12.23 -4.36 5.25
N PHE A 137 -11.52 -4.39 4.13
CA PHE A 137 -11.99 -4.93 2.87
C PHE A 137 -11.11 -6.12 2.51
N LEU A 138 -11.68 -7.32 2.59
CA LEU A 138 -10.99 -8.59 2.35
C LEU A 138 -11.03 -8.89 0.86
N ASN A 139 -9.86 -9.11 0.24
CA ASN A 139 -9.75 -9.47 -1.18
C ASN A 139 -10.14 -10.94 -1.45
N VAL A 140 -11.37 -11.29 -1.07
CA VAL A 140 -11.98 -12.60 -1.24
C VAL A 140 -13.18 -12.44 -2.17
N LYS A 141 -13.44 -13.43 -3.02
CA LYS A 141 -14.55 -13.37 -3.98
C LYS A 141 -15.89 -13.68 -3.33
N THR A 142 -16.94 -12.97 -3.72
CA THR A 142 -18.31 -13.25 -3.27
C THR A 142 -18.64 -14.74 -3.34
N GLY A 143 -19.25 -15.25 -2.28
CA GLY A 143 -19.59 -16.67 -2.10
C GLY A 143 -18.43 -17.59 -1.70
N THR A 144 -17.21 -17.08 -1.48
CA THR A 144 -16.04 -17.92 -1.18
C THR A 144 -15.46 -17.73 0.23
N LEU A 145 -15.91 -16.71 0.96
CA LEU A 145 -15.49 -16.50 2.35
C LEU A 145 -16.25 -17.45 3.27
N ASP A 146 -15.52 -18.21 4.10
CA ASP A 146 -16.09 -18.98 5.21
C ASP A 146 -16.16 -18.10 6.46
N ASP A 147 -17.37 -17.64 6.79
CA ASP A 147 -17.65 -16.71 7.89
C ASP A 147 -18.83 -17.22 8.73
N PRO A 148 -18.61 -18.24 9.59
CA PRO A 148 -19.68 -18.85 10.39
C PRO A 148 -20.33 -17.90 11.40
N GLU A 149 -19.64 -16.84 11.83
CA GLU A 149 -20.18 -15.82 12.74
C GLU A 149 -20.94 -14.70 11.99
N GLY A 150 -20.88 -14.66 10.66
CA GLY A 150 -21.55 -13.66 9.83
C GLY A 150 -21.05 -12.24 10.09
N LEU A 151 -19.77 -12.08 10.43
CA LEU A 151 -19.15 -10.78 10.72
C LEU A 151 -18.92 -9.94 9.44
N ALA A 152 -18.69 -10.60 8.31
CA ALA A 152 -18.38 -10.00 7.04
C ALA A 152 -19.65 -9.72 6.23
N GLN A 153 -19.72 -8.51 5.69
CA GLN A 153 -20.75 -8.12 4.74
C GLN A 153 -20.24 -8.29 3.31
N ASP A 154 -20.95 -9.08 2.52
CA ASP A 154 -20.78 -9.14 1.06
C ASP A 154 -21.21 -7.82 0.42
N LEU A 155 -20.35 -7.27 -0.43
CA LEU A 155 -20.52 -6.00 -1.13
C LEU A 155 -20.87 -6.18 -2.61
N GLU A 156 -20.89 -7.39 -3.13
CA GLU A 156 -21.31 -7.69 -4.51
C GLU A 156 -22.72 -8.30 -4.54
N ALA A 157 -23.11 -9.04 -3.49
CA ALA A 157 -24.42 -9.68 -3.39
C ALA A 157 -25.14 -9.35 -2.05
N PRO A 158 -26.48 -9.28 -2.04
CA PRO A 158 -27.39 -9.35 -3.18
C PRO A 158 -27.44 -8.04 -4.00
N VAL A 159 -26.91 -6.94 -3.45
CA VAL A 159 -26.85 -5.64 -4.11
C VAL A 159 -25.41 -5.13 -4.04
N LYS A 160 -24.88 -4.70 -5.19
CA LYS A 160 -23.53 -4.16 -5.28
C LYS A 160 -23.41 -2.84 -4.51
N ILE A 161 -22.44 -2.76 -3.61
CA ILE A 161 -22.12 -1.60 -2.78
C ILE A 161 -20.72 -1.10 -3.15
N GLY A 162 -20.62 0.17 -3.53
CA GLY A 162 -19.34 0.81 -3.83
C GLY A 162 -18.40 0.83 -2.62
N HIS A 163 -17.14 0.51 -2.85
CA HIS A 163 -16.12 0.44 -1.80
C HIS A 163 -14.72 0.74 -2.35
N TRP A 164 -13.77 0.93 -1.43
CA TRP A 164 -12.36 1.16 -1.76
C TRP A 164 -11.57 -0.13 -1.62
N GLY A 165 -10.59 -0.33 -2.50
CA GLY A 165 -9.81 -1.57 -2.55
C GLY A 165 -10.40 -2.58 -3.54
N ASN A 166 -10.02 -3.85 -3.38
CA ASN A 166 -10.33 -4.91 -4.34
C ASN A 166 -11.23 -6.02 -3.73
N GLY A 167 -11.72 -5.81 -2.51
CA GLY A 167 -12.35 -6.86 -1.72
C GLY A 167 -13.86 -6.87 -1.73
N ASP A 168 -14.44 -8.00 -2.12
CA ASP A 168 -15.90 -8.18 -2.21
C ASP A 168 -16.55 -8.27 -0.81
N TYR A 169 -15.77 -8.42 0.27
CA TYR A 169 -16.28 -8.43 1.64
C TYR A 169 -15.72 -7.29 2.48
N ARG A 170 -16.56 -6.71 3.35
CA ARG A 170 -16.09 -5.81 4.42
C ARG A 170 -16.41 -6.30 5.83
N VAL A 171 -15.53 -5.94 6.76
CA VAL A 171 -15.70 -6.18 8.20
C VAL A 171 -15.58 -4.86 8.95
N GLU A 172 -16.53 -4.59 9.84
CA GLU A 172 -16.45 -3.50 10.81
C GLU A 172 -15.67 -3.95 12.04
N ILE A 173 -14.61 -3.20 12.40
CA ILE A 173 -13.83 -3.46 13.61
C ILE A 173 -13.92 -2.29 14.56
N THR A 174 -14.31 -2.58 15.80
CA THR A 174 -14.31 -1.67 16.94
C THR A 174 -13.39 -2.21 18.03
N SER A 175 -13.27 -1.50 19.15
CA SER A 175 -12.51 -2.00 20.31
C SER A 175 -13.10 -3.23 20.99
N GLN A 176 -14.34 -3.61 20.65
CA GLN A 176 -15.04 -4.77 21.21
C GLN A 176 -15.09 -5.94 20.22
N THR A 177 -14.59 -5.76 18.99
CA THR A 177 -14.57 -6.81 17.99
C THR A 177 -13.51 -7.85 18.34
N ASP A 178 -13.86 -9.13 18.20
CA ASP A 178 -12.91 -10.23 18.35
C ASP A 178 -11.88 -10.19 17.20
N LEU A 179 -10.67 -9.75 17.52
CA LEU A 179 -9.59 -9.69 16.53
C LEU A 179 -9.05 -11.08 16.17
N ASP A 180 -9.17 -12.08 17.03
CA ASP A 180 -8.74 -13.43 16.71
C ASP A 180 -9.65 -14.01 15.63
N TYR A 181 -10.97 -13.83 15.75
CA TYR A 181 -11.91 -14.22 14.70
C TYR A 181 -11.67 -13.45 13.40
N VAL A 182 -11.51 -12.12 13.46
CA VAL A 182 -11.19 -11.30 12.27
C VAL A 182 -9.94 -11.83 11.56
N MET A 183 -8.91 -12.24 12.30
CA MET A 183 -7.68 -12.77 11.72
C MET A 183 -7.89 -14.09 10.98
N THR A 184 -8.91 -14.89 11.34
CA THR A 184 -9.27 -16.08 10.56
C THR A 184 -9.77 -15.71 9.15
N LEU A 185 -10.57 -14.65 9.03
CA LEU A 185 -11.07 -14.13 7.75
C LEU A 185 -9.94 -13.49 6.94
N VAL A 186 -9.06 -12.73 7.59
CA VAL A 186 -7.87 -12.14 6.95
C VAL A 186 -6.94 -13.24 6.43
N LYS A 187 -6.77 -14.33 7.18
CA LYS A 187 -5.93 -15.46 6.74
C LYS A 187 -6.48 -16.12 5.48
N GLN A 188 -7.80 -16.28 5.34
CA GLN A 188 -8.40 -16.76 4.10
C GLN A 188 -8.05 -15.83 2.93
N SER A 189 -8.18 -14.52 3.13
CA SER A 189 -7.79 -13.53 2.13
C SER A 189 -6.30 -13.61 1.77
N TYR A 190 -5.44 -13.84 2.76
CA TYR A 190 -4.00 -14.04 2.55
C TYR A 190 -3.71 -15.27 1.69
N GLU A 191 -4.25 -16.44 2.02
CA GLU A 191 -3.99 -17.68 1.28
C GLU A 191 -4.47 -17.62 -0.18
N MET A 192 -5.52 -16.85 -0.47
CA MET A 192 -6.03 -16.65 -1.83
C MET A 192 -5.22 -15.64 -2.66
N ASN A 193 -4.36 -14.83 -2.02
CA ASN A 193 -3.66 -13.71 -2.64
C ASN A 193 -2.13 -13.69 -2.45
N ARG A 194 -1.55 -14.70 -1.80
CA ARG A 194 -0.10 -14.97 -1.78
C ARG A 194 0.45 -15.26 -3.18
#